data_AF-A0A846T4U0-F1
#
_entry.id   AF-A0A846T4U0-F1
#
_cell.length_a   1.000
_cell.length_b   1.000
_cell.length_c   1.000
_cell.angle_alpha   90.00
_cell.angle_beta   90.00
_cell.angle_gamma   90.00
#
_symmetry.space_group_name_H-M   'P 1'
#
loop_
_entity.id
_entity.type
_entity.pdbx_description
1 polymer ?
#
loop_
_entity_poly.entity_id
_entity_poly.type
_entity_poly.pdbx_seq_one_letter_code
_entity_poly.pdbx_strand_id
1 'polypeptide(L)'
;MPPNLRYVELPQQQRRDWANLRALIPYLWEYRGRVLLALGCLVLAKIANIGVPLLLKQIVDHLDANQQAVVTLPLILLLGYGALKLGNALFTELRDVLFVRVRYRAMRRLTLRTLAHLHDLSLRFHLERKTGAISRDLERGARSLSTLLNYLAFSILPVAVEFLLAAAVLLDRYPPVFTLIVIGSATAYVAFTLAITNWRMEHRHLMNRLESQAGNEALDSLINYETVK
;
A
#
# COMPACT_ATOMS: atom_id res chain seq x y z
N MET A 1 -39.78 9.00 25.18
CA MET A 1 -38.34 9.32 25.15
C MET A 1 -37.76 8.73 23.88
N PRO A 2 -37.22 9.52 22.93
CA PRO A 2 -36.54 8.93 21.78
C PRO A 2 -35.30 8.16 22.27
N PRO A 3 -34.94 7.03 21.65
CA PRO A 3 -33.75 6.28 22.03
C PRO A 3 -32.52 7.16 21.79
N ASN A 4 -31.59 7.16 22.74
CA ASN A 4 -30.29 7.82 22.63
C ASN A 4 -29.47 7.17 21.50
N LEU A 5 -29.77 7.53 20.25
CA LEU A 5 -29.00 7.15 19.08
C LEU A 5 -27.71 7.96 19.11
N ARG A 6 -26.62 7.33 19.57
CA ARG A 6 -25.27 7.87 19.40
C ARG A 6 -25.02 8.02 17.91
N TYR A 7 -25.12 9.26 17.44
CA TYR A 7 -24.57 9.65 16.14
C TYR A 7 -23.11 9.21 16.09
N VAL A 8 -22.69 8.66 14.95
CA VAL A 8 -21.29 8.40 14.65
C VAL A 8 -20.55 9.72 14.86
N GLU A 9 -19.83 9.84 15.97
CA GLU A 9 -19.00 11.01 16.24
C GLU A 9 -18.02 11.15 15.07
N LEU A 10 -18.00 12.31 14.44
CA LEU A 10 -17.02 12.65 13.43
C LEU A 10 -15.64 12.39 14.04
N PRO A 11 -14.75 11.63 13.38
CA PRO A 11 -13.45 11.32 13.95
C PRO A 11 -12.77 12.64 14.31
N GLN A 12 -12.46 12.82 15.60
CA GLN A 12 -11.77 14.00 16.08
C GLN A 12 -10.53 14.21 15.21
N GLN A 13 -10.49 15.37 14.56
CA GLN A 13 -9.55 15.81 13.55
C GLN A 13 -8.15 16.07 14.13
N GLN A 14 -7.68 15.24 15.05
CA GLN A 14 -6.30 15.29 15.50
C GLN A 14 -5.48 14.49 14.49
N ARG A 15 -5.04 15.18 13.42
CA ARG A 15 -4.10 14.71 12.38
C ARG A 15 -2.78 14.29 13.01
N ARG A 16 -2.77 13.15 13.70
CA ARG A 16 -1.57 12.46 14.18
C ARG A 16 -1.21 11.33 13.21
N ASP A 17 -1.58 11.46 11.93
CA ASP A 17 -1.26 10.49 10.89
C ASP A 17 0.24 10.18 10.87
N TRP A 18 1.09 11.21 10.97
CA TRP A 18 2.54 11.04 11.06
C TRP A 18 3.01 10.30 12.33
N ALA A 19 2.40 10.59 13.49
CA ALA A 19 2.75 9.90 14.74
C ALA A 19 2.28 8.44 14.73
N ASN A 20 1.11 8.17 14.13
CA ASN A 20 0.57 6.84 13.93
C ASN A 20 1.45 6.05 12.95
N LEU A 21 1.85 6.65 11.83
CA LEU A 21 2.81 6.07 10.88
C LEU A 21 4.14 5.74 11.55
N ARG A 22 4.67 6.64 12.38
CA ARG A 22 5.92 6.43 13.12
C ARG A 22 5.81 5.30 14.14
N ALA A 23 4.65 5.13 14.78
CA ALA A 23 4.38 4.03 15.70
C ALA A 23 4.38 2.64 15.01
N LEU A 24 4.24 2.60 13.69
CA LEU A 24 4.23 1.37 12.88
C LEU A 24 5.63 0.94 12.40
N ILE A 25 6.60 1.86 12.36
CA ILE A 25 8.01 1.60 12.00
C ILE A 25 8.65 0.46 12.84
N PRO A 26 8.49 0.41 14.18
CA PRO A 26 9.09 -0.68 14.97
C PRO A 26 8.52 -2.07 14.64
N TYR A 27 7.28 -2.17 14.16
CA TYR A 27 6.69 -3.45 13.72
C TYR A 27 7.31 -3.96 12.41
N LEU A 28 7.70 -3.05 11.52
CA LEU A 28 8.49 -3.38 10.33
C LEU A 28 9.91 -3.83 10.70
N TRP A 29 10.47 -3.18 11.71
CA TRP A 29 11.82 -3.42 12.23
C TRP A 29 11.96 -4.75 12.99
N GLU A 30 10.85 -5.44 13.30
CA GLU A 30 10.84 -6.80 13.88
C GLU A 30 11.27 -7.88 12.85
N TYR A 31 11.26 -7.57 11.54
CA TYR A 31 11.55 -8.52 10.45
C TYR A 31 12.81 -8.19 9.63
N ARG A 32 13.81 -7.54 10.25
CA ARG A 32 14.99 -6.95 9.58
C ARG A 32 15.62 -7.85 8.51
N GLY A 33 15.90 -9.12 8.82
CA GLY A 33 16.61 -10.01 7.90
C GLY A 33 15.88 -10.31 6.59
N ARG A 34 14.55 -10.50 6.63
CA ARG A 34 13.76 -10.79 5.42
C ARG A 34 13.36 -9.54 4.67
N VAL A 35 13.14 -8.45 5.39
CA VAL A 35 12.92 -7.13 4.77
C VAL A 35 14.19 -6.69 4.04
N LEU A 36 15.37 -6.88 4.61
CA LEU A 36 16.66 -6.62 3.94
C LEU A 36 16.86 -7.48 2.70
N LEU A 37 16.56 -8.79 2.76
CA LEU A 37 16.62 -9.66 1.58
C LEU A 37 15.65 -9.23 0.48
N ALA A 38 14.41 -8.88 0.84
CA ALA A 38 13.40 -8.44 -0.13
C ALA A 38 13.74 -7.07 -0.74
N LEU A 39 14.27 -6.13 0.07
CA LEU A 39 14.81 -4.86 -0.40
C LEU A 39 16.05 -5.07 -1.28
N GLY A 40 16.93 -6.02 -0.94
CA GLY A 40 18.08 -6.39 -1.76
C GLY A 40 17.67 -6.94 -3.13
N CYS A 41 16.69 -7.86 -3.17
CA CYS A 41 16.11 -8.32 -4.43
C CYS A 41 15.43 -7.18 -5.22
N LEU A 42 14.78 -6.23 -4.54
CA LEU A 42 14.17 -5.06 -5.17
C LEU A 42 15.23 -4.16 -5.82
N VAL A 43 16.34 -3.90 -5.12
CA VAL A 43 17.47 -3.14 -5.66
C VAL A 43 18.06 -3.86 -6.87
N LEU A 44 18.32 -5.17 -6.78
CA LEU A 44 18.86 -5.97 -7.89
C LEU A 44 17.92 -6.01 -9.10
N ALA A 45 16.61 -6.18 -8.88
CA ALA A 45 15.60 -6.13 -9.94
C ALA A 45 15.59 -4.77 -10.64
N LYS A 46 15.74 -3.67 -9.90
CA LYS A 46 15.78 -2.33 -10.48
C LYS A 46 17.08 -2.03 -11.21
N ILE A 47 18.22 -2.49 -10.70
CA ILE A 47 19.49 -2.41 -11.44
C ILE A 47 19.36 -3.17 -12.76
N ALA A 48 18.77 -4.37 -12.77
CA ALA A 48 18.50 -5.12 -14.00
C ALA A 48 17.54 -4.36 -14.93
N ASN A 49 16.47 -3.77 -14.39
CA ASN A 49 15.48 -2.99 -15.17
C ASN A 49 16.08 -1.73 -15.80
N ILE A 50 17.00 -1.07 -15.11
CA ILE A 50 17.73 0.13 -15.59
C ILE A 50 18.84 -0.27 -16.57
N GLY A 51 19.41 -1.47 -16.42
CA GLY A 51 20.34 -2.06 -17.37
C GLY A 51 19.72 -2.36 -18.74
N VAL A 52 18.41 -2.68 -18.79
CA VAL A 52 17.68 -2.95 -20.04
C VAL A 52 17.77 -1.79 -21.05
N PRO A 53 17.36 -0.55 -20.72
CA PRO A 53 17.42 0.58 -21.66
C PRO A 53 18.86 1.04 -21.95
N LEU A 54 19.80 0.89 -21.01
CA LEU A 54 21.22 1.19 -21.25
C LEU A 54 21.83 0.24 -22.28
N LEU A 55 21.50 -1.05 -22.19
CA LEU A 55 21.93 -2.02 -23.17
C LEU A 55 21.23 -1.81 -24.50
N LEU A 56 19.92 -1.52 -24.50
CA LEU A 56 19.17 -1.12 -25.70
C LEU A 56 19.82 0.08 -26.41
N LYS A 57 20.25 1.10 -25.66
CA LYS A 57 21.00 2.24 -26.20
C LYS A 57 22.30 1.78 -26.88
N GLN A 58 23.08 0.90 -26.25
CA GLN A 58 24.28 0.35 -26.86
C GLN A 58 23.98 -0.44 -28.15
N ILE A 59 22.82 -1.11 -28.25
CA ILE A 59 22.38 -1.79 -29.49
C ILE A 59 22.22 -0.80 -30.61
N VAL A 60 21.49 0.29 -30.35
CA VAL A 60 21.19 1.32 -31.36
C VAL A 60 22.46 2.06 -31.78
N ASP A 61 23.32 2.43 -30.82
CA ASP A 61 24.56 3.17 -31.08
C ASP A 61 25.57 2.36 -31.92
N HIS A 62 25.62 1.03 -31.77
CA HIS A 62 26.54 0.17 -32.55
C HIS A 62 25.96 -0.32 -33.89
N LEU A 63 24.64 -0.27 -34.06
CA LEU A 63 24.00 -0.57 -35.35
C LEU A 63 24.35 0.49 -36.41
N ASP A 64 24.55 1.74 -35.98
CA ASP A 64 24.83 2.88 -36.87
C ASP A 64 26.31 2.96 -37.31
N ALA A 65 27.22 2.29 -36.59
CA ALA A 65 28.66 2.56 -36.67
C ALA A 65 29.50 1.57 -37.51
N ASN A 66 29.00 0.39 -37.94
CA ASN A 66 29.85 -0.55 -38.71
C ASN A 66 29.09 -1.55 -39.60
N GLN A 67 29.35 -1.50 -40.91
CA GLN A 67 28.69 -2.31 -41.96
C GLN A 67 29.25 -3.74 -42.13
N GLN A 68 30.20 -4.20 -41.30
CA GLN A 68 30.85 -5.52 -41.47
C GLN A 68 30.60 -6.53 -40.33
N ALA A 69 29.92 -6.13 -39.24
CA ALA A 69 29.51 -7.01 -38.13
C ALA A 69 27.97 -7.22 -38.07
N VAL A 70 27.32 -7.15 -39.24
CA VAL A 70 25.89 -6.83 -39.43
C VAL A 70 24.92 -7.85 -38.83
N VAL A 71 25.35 -9.06 -38.48
CA VAL A 71 24.42 -10.10 -38.00
C VAL A 71 24.77 -10.60 -36.60
N THR A 72 26.05 -10.82 -36.29
CA THR A 72 26.48 -11.40 -35.00
C THR A 72 26.32 -10.43 -33.83
N LEU A 73 26.65 -9.15 -34.02
CA LEU A 73 26.53 -8.13 -32.96
C LEU A 73 25.05 -7.86 -32.61
N PRO A 74 24.14 -7.62 -33.57
CA PRO A 74 22.72 -7.41 -33.29
C PRO A 74 22.06 -8.63 -32.65
N LEU A 75 22.45 -9.85 -33.05
CA LEU A 75 21.88 -11.08 -32.49
C LEU A 75 22.28 -11.29 -31.02
N ILE A 76 23.56 -11.08 -30.67
CA ILE A 76 24.06 -11.16 -29.28
C ILE A 76 23.37 -10.11 -28.41
N LEU A 77 23.20 -8.90 -28.94
CA LEU A 77 22.57 -7.79 -28.25
C LEU A 77 21.05 -8.00 -28.08
N LEU A 78 20.37 -8.57 -29.07
CA LEU A 78 18.95 -8.92 -29.00
C LEU A 78 18.70 -10.07 -28.02
N LEU A 79 19.57 -11.08 -28.00
CA LEU A 79 19.59 -12.12 -26.97
C LEU A 79 19.90 -11.54 -25.58
N GLY A 80 20.82 -10.58 -25.48
CA GLY A 80 21.13 -9.86 -24.24
C GLY A 80 19.94 -9.07 -23.70
N TYR A 81 19.25 -8.33 -24.56
CA TYR A 81 18.00 -7.64 -24.23
C TYR A 81 16.92 -8.62 -23.76
N GLY A 82 16.75 -9.75 -24.48
CA GLY A 82 15.83 -10.82 -24.09
C GLY A 82 16.17 -11.39 -22.72
N ALA A 83 17.44 -11.70 -22.46
CA ALA A 83 17.93 -12.22 -21.19
C ALA A 83 17.74 -11.22 -20.04
N LEU A 84 17.95 -9.93 -20.26
CA LEU A 84 17.72 -8.89 -19.25
C LEU A 84 16.25 -8.63 -18.98
N LYS A 85 15.41 -8.65 -20.02
CA LYS A 85 13.95 -8.52 -19.86
C LYS A 85 13.40 -9.71 -19.09
N LEU A 86 13.83 -10.93 -19.43
CA LEU A 86 13.51 -12.15 -18.70
C LEU A 86 14.03 -12.09 -17.26
N GLY A 87 15.28 -11.68 -17.06
CA GLY A 87 15.89 -11.53 -15.74
C GLY A 87 15.14 -10.52 -14.88
N ASN A 88 14.80 -9.36 -15.42
CA ASN A 88 13.99 -8.34 -14.74
C ASN A 88 12.61 -8.88 -14.34
N ALA A 89 11.91 -9.56 -15.25
CA ALA A 89 10.64 -10.21 -14.93
C ALA A 89 10.82 -11.26 -13.81
N LEU A 90 11.82 -12.13 -13.93
CA LEU A 90 12.16 -13.14 -12.92
C LEU A 90 12.46 -12.53 -11.55
N PHE A 91 13.30 -11.49 -11.47
CA PHE A 91 13.65 -10.85 -10.21
C PHE A 91 12.47 -10.08 -9.62
N THR A 92 11.60 -9.50 -10.46
CA THR A 92 10.37 -8.84 -10.02
C THR A 92 9.39 -9.86 -9.42
N GLU A 93 9.16 -10.98 -10.10
CA GLU A 93 8.30 -12.06 -9.60
C GLU A 93 8.89 -12.71 -8.34
N LEU A 94 10.21 -12.98 -8.31
CA LEU A 94 10.89 -13.55 -7.15
C LEU A 94 10.78 -12.63 -5.94
N ARG A 95 10.97 -11.32 -6.15
CA ARG A 95 10.76 -10.29 -5.14
C ARG A 95 9.32 -10.36 -4.63
N ASP A 96 8.32 -10.43 -5.50
CA ASP A 96 6.92 -10.46 -5.10
C ASP A 96 6.58 -11.71 -4.29
N VAL A 97 7.12 -12.88 -4.67
CA VAL A 97 7.00 -14.13 -3.91
C VAL A 97 7.65 -14.02 -2.52
N LEU A 98 8.83 -13.40 -2.42
CA LEU A 98 9.50 -13.14 -1.15
C LEU A 98 8.66 -12.19 -0.27
N PHE A 99 8.11 -11.12 -0.85
CA PHE A 99 7.25 -10.17 -0.15
C PHE A 99 5.95 -10.80 0.31
N VAL A 100 5.34 -11.68 -0.49
CA VAL A 100 4.11 -12.41 -0.14
C VAL A 100 4.30 -13.19 1.18
N ARG A 101 5.42 -13.91 1.33
CA ARG A 101 5.70 -14.68 2.55
C ARG A 101 5.88 -13.78 3.79
N VAL A 102 6.47 -12.60 3.63
CA VAL A 102 6.62 -11.62 4.72
C VAL A 102 5.27 -11.01 5.07
N ARG A 103 4.49 -10.60 4.07
CA ARG A 103 3.14 -10.05 4.19
C ARG A 103 2.21 -10.97 4.98
N TYR A 104 2.09 -12.24 4.59
CA TYR A 104 1.21 -13.19 5.26
C TYR A 104 1.65 -13.50 6.71
N ARG A 105 2.96 -13.54 6.99
CA ARG A 105 3.45 -13.76 8.36
C ARG A 105 3.21 -12.56 9.27
N ALA A 106 3.44 -11.35 8.76
CA ALA A 106 3.14 -10.11 9.47
C ALA A 106 1.64 -10.03 9.80
N MET A 107 0.78 -10.30 8.81
CA MET A 107 -0.68 -10.37 8.97
C MET A 107 -1.06 -11.37 10.07
N ARG A 108 -0.58 -12.62 9.99
CA ARG A 108 -0.87 -13.66 10.99
C ARG A 108 -0.48 -13.24 12.39
N ARG A 109 0.72 -12.66 12.58
CA ARG A 109 1.18 -12.23 13.91
C ARG A 109 0.35 -11.09 14.46
N LEU A 110 0.00 -10.11 13.62
CA LEU A 110 -0.81 -8.98 14.07
C LEU A 110 -2.19 -9.44 14.51
N THR A 111 -2.85 -10.27 13.70
CA THR A 111 -4.15 -10.86 14.02
C THR A 111 -4.09 -11.67 15.32
N LEU A 112 -3.05 -12.47 15.53
CA LEU A 112 -2.88 -13.25 16.77
C LEU A 112 -2.64 -12.36 17.98
N ARG A 113 -1.82 -11.30 17.86
CA ARG A 113 -1.60 -10.32 18.95
C ARG A 113 -2.90 -9.59 19.32
N THR A 114 -3.68 -9.18 18.32
CA THR A 114 -4.97 -8.51 18.56
C THR A 114 -5.98 -9.46 19.19
N LEU A 115 -6.02 -10.72 18.78
CA LEU A 115 -6.88 -11.74 19.38
C LEU A 115 -6.47 -12.06 20.83
N ALA A 116 -5.17 -12.20 21.09
CA ALA A 116 -4.67 -12.44 22.44
C ALA A 116 -5.00 -11.26 23.38
N HIS A 117 -4.82 -10.02 22.92
CA HIS A 117 -5.19 -8.83 23.68
C HIS A 117 -6.70 -8.76 23.97
N LEU A 118 -7.53 -9.17 23.00
CA LEU A 118 -8.97 -9.28 23.21
C LEU A 118 -9.32 -10.29 24.32
N HIS A 119 -8.63 -11.42 24.34
CA HIS A 119 -8.86 -12.47 25.34
C HIS A 119 -8.39 -12.07 26.75
N ASP A 120 -7.39 -11.20 26.86
CA ASP A 120 -6.81 -10.76 28.13
C ASP A 120 -7.62 -9.64 28.82
N LEU A 121 -8.66 -9.12 28.16
CA LEU A 121 -9.53 -8.10 28.74
C LEU A 121 -10.42 -8.66 29.86
N SER A 122 -10.64 -7.84 30.90
CA SER A 122 -11.37 -8.26 32.10
C SER A 122 -12.77 -8.84 31.82
N LEU A 123 -13.24 -9.75 32.67
CA LEU A 123 -14.60 -10.31 32.59
C LEU A 123 -15.68 -9.21 32.63
N ARG A 124 -15.43 -8.13 33.38
CA ARG A 124 -16.27 -6.94 33.45
C ARG A 124 -16.34 -6.19 32.11
N PHE A 125 -15.24 -6.10 31.36
CA PHE A 125 -15.24 -5.59 29.97
C PHE A 125 -16.09 -6.46 29.04
N HIS A 126 -16.14 -7.77 29.27
CA HIS A 126 -16.98 -8.71 28.53
C HIS A 126 -18.47 -8.70 28.96
N LEU A 127 -18.81 -8.20 30.16
CA LEU A 127 -20.17 -8.23 30.72
C LEU A 127 -20.90 -6.86 30.76
N GLU A 128 -20.21 -5.72 30.92
CA GLU A 128 -20.82 -4.41 31.24
C GLU A 128 -21.44 -3.63 30.08
N ARG A 129 -21.08 -3.92 28.82
CA ARG A 129 -21.57 -3.16 27.67
C ARG A 129 -21.89 -4.13 26.58
N LYS A 130 -23.12 -4.08 26.02
CA LYS A 130 -23.57 -4.80 24.81
C LYS A 130 -22.38 -5.41 24.05
N THR A 131 -21.96 -6.61 24.45
CA THR A 131 -20.58 -7.10 24.24
C THR A 131 -20.22 -7.18 22.77
N GLY A 132 -21.24 -7.40 21.93
CA GLY A 132 -21.12 -7.46 20.48
C GLY A 132 -20.87 -6.14 19.75
N ALA A 133 -21.05 -4.95 20.35
CA ALA A 133 -20.79 -3.67 19.69
C ALA A 133 -19.33 -3.21 19.90
N ILE A 134 -18.87 -3.19 21.15
CA ILE A 134 -17.49 -2.79 21.48
C ILE A 134 -16.47 -3.82 20.99
N SER A 135 -16.77 -5.12 21.14
CA SER A 135 -15.90 -6.17 20.61
C SER A 135 -15.82 -6.08 19.08
N ARG A 136 -16.90 -5.70 18.40
CA ARG A 136 -16.95 -5.48 16.93
C ARG A 136 -16.20 -4.23 16.50
N ASP A 137 -16.29 -3.14 17.25
CA ASP A 137 -15.54 -1.91 16.96
C ASP A 137 -14.03 -2.10 17.20
N LEU A 138 -13.66 -2.85 18.23
CA LEU A 138 -12.26 -3.21 18.50
C LEU A 138 -11.72 -4.20 17.45
N GLU A 139 -12.51 -5.18 17.02
CA GLU A 139 -12.16 -6.10 15.93
C GLU A 139 -12.04 -5.37 14.57
N ARG A 140 -12.91 -4.38 14.31
CA ARG A 140 -12.79 -3.48 13.14
C ARG A 140 -11.54 -2.60 13.24
N GLY A 141 -11.24 -2.05 14.41
CA GLY A 141 -10.05 -1.24 14.66
C GLY A 141 -8.75 -2.04 14.46
N ALA A 142 -8.69 -3.25 15.03
CA ALA A 142 -7.58 -4.19 14.85
C ALA A 142 -7.39 -4.60 13.39
N ARG A 143 -8.47 -4.94 12.67
CA ARG A 143 -8.43 -5.25 11.24
C ARG A 143 -8.00 -4.05 10.41
N SER A 144 -8.50 -2.85 10.70
CA SER A 144 -8.12 -1.62 10.03
C SER A 144 -6.64 -1.31 10.21
N LEU A 145 -6.14 -1.39 11.46
CA LEU A 145 -4.73 -1.20 11.77
C LEU A 145 -3.86 -2.22 11.02
N SER A 146 -4.29 -3.48 10.95
CA SER A 146 -3.60 -4.53 10.19
C SER A 146 -3.52 -4.23 8.71
N THR A 147 -4.63 -3.80 8.12
CA THR A 147 -4.70 -3.41 6.72
C THR A 147 -3.82 -2.20 6.43
N LEU A 148 -3.84 -1.17 7.30
CA LEU A 148 -3.02 0.02 7.15
C LEU A 148 -1.52 -0.31 7.26
N LEU A 149 -1.12 -1.07 8.28
CA LEU A 149 0.23 -1.56 8.44
C LEU A 149 0.71 -2.29 7.19
N ASN A 150 -0.13 -3.17 6.67
CA ASN A 150 0.17 -3.96 5.49
C ASN A 150 0.36 -3.08 4.25
N TYR A 151 -0.55 -2.12 4.01
CA TYR A 151 -0.43 -1.15 2.91
C TYR A 151 0.85 -0.32 3.00
N LEU A 152 1.17 0.17 4.20
CA LEU A 152 2.37 0.99 4.42
C LEU A 152 3.65 0.19 4.21
N ALA A 153 3.73 -0.98 4.84
CA ALA A 153 4.88 -1.86 4.82
C ALA A 153 5.17 -2.45 3.44
N PHE A 154 4.12 -2.81 2.70
CA PHE A 154 4.25 -3.71 1.55
C PHE A 154 3.68 -3.15 0.25
N SER A 155 3.09 -1.95 0.25
CA SER A 155 2.72 -1.24 -0.98
C SER A 155 3.42 0.11 -1.07
N ILE A 156 3.36 0.92 -0.01
CA ILE A 156 3.94 2.26 -0.02
C ILE A 156 5.47 2.22 0.07
N LEU A 157 6.02 1.42 0.99
CA LEU A 157 7.47 1.31 1.16
C LEU A 157 8.19 0.82 -0.13
N PRO A 158 7.77 -0.28 -0.80
CA PRO A 158 8.40 -0.69 -2.05
C PRO A 158 8.32 0.38 -3.13
N VAL A 159 7.13 0.97 -3.35
CA VAL A 159 6.94 2.02 -4.36
C VAL A 159 7.83 3.24 -4.07
N ALA A 160 7.95 3.66 -2.81
CA ALA A 160 8.83 4.75 -2.42
C ALA A 160 10.30 4.43 -2.73
N VAL A 161 10.78 3.23 -2.36
CA VAL A 161 12.15 2.80 -2.65
C VAL A 161 12.39 2.73 -4.16
N GLU A 162 11.46 2.15 -4.92
CA GLU A 162 11.53 2.09 -6.38
C GLU A 162 11.62 3.47 -7.02
N PHE A 163 10.79 4.41 -6.56
CA PHE A 163 10.76 5.78 -7.06
C PHE A 163 12.07 6.52 -6.74
N LEU A 164 12.58 6.38 -5.52
CA LEU A 164 13.87 6.98 -5.11
C LEU A 164 15.04 6.43 -5.92
N LEU A 165 15.09 5.12 -6.17
CA LEU A 165 16.10 4.49 -7.03
C LEU A 165 16.02 5.02 -8.46
N ALA A 166 14.82 5.12 -9.03
CA ALA A 166 14.62 5.66 -10.37
C ALA A 166 15.08 7.14 -10.46
N ALA A 167 14.73 7.95 -9.46
CA ALA A 167 15.16 9.34 -9.39
C ALA A 167 16.68 9.49 -9.26
N ALA A 168 17.33 8.66 -8.42
CA ALA A 168 18.78 8.66 -8.26
C ALA A 168 19.51 8.32 -9.56
N VAL A 169 19.04 7.30 -10.30
CA VAL A 169 19.61 6.93 -11.59
C VAL A 169 19.39 8.02 -12.64
N LEU A 170 18.22 8.66 -12.66
CA LEU A 170 17.98 9.78 -13.58
C LEU A 170 18.96 10.93 -13.31
N LEU A 171 19.23 11.23 -12.04
CA LEU A 171 20.13 12.32 -11.66
C LEU A 171 21.60 12.04 -11.99
N ASP A 172 22.01 10.75 -11.98
CA ASP A 172 23.35 10.31 -12.38
C ASP A 172 23.54 10.32 -13.92
N ARG A 173 22.50 9.95 -14.68
CA ARG A 173 22.62 9.70 -16.13
C ARG A 173 22.04 10.77 -17.04
N TYR A 174 21.19 11.66 -16.54
CA TYR A 174 20.47 12.66 -17.33
C TYR A 174 20.60 14.05 -16.72
N PRO A 175 20.38 15.12 -17.51
CA PRO A 175 20.32 16.48 -16.98
C PRO A 175 19.29 16.60 -15.85
N PRO A 176 19.58 17.39 -14.79
CA PRO A 176 18.76 17.46 -13.58
C PRO A 176 17.32 17.94 -13.84
N VAL A 177 17.09 18.62 -14.97
CA VAL A 177 15.75 19.05 -15.42
C VAL A 177 14.80 17.86 -15.55
N PHE A 178 15.24 16.71 -16.05
CA PHE A 178 14.39 15.52 -16.18
C PHE A 178 13.96 14.97 -14.81
N THR A 179 14.90 14.89 -13.86
CA THR A 179 14.59 14.47 -12.49
C THR A 179 13.60 15.43 -11.83
N LEU A 180 13.74 16.74 -12.08
CA LEU A 180 12.88 17.77 -11.52
C LEU A 180 11.45 17.67 -12.07
N ILE A 181 11.28 17.37 -13.36
CA ILE A 181 9.98 17.11 -13.99
C ILE A 181 9.34 15.83 -13.41
N VAL A 182 10.11 14.75 -13.23
CA VAL A 182 9.59 13.50 -12.66
C VAL A 182 9.16 13.67 -11.21
N ILE A 183 9.98 14.30 -10.36
CA ILE A 183 9.63 14.57 -8.96
C ILE A 183 8.45 15.55 -8.88
N GLY A 184 8.43 16.59 -9.72
CA GLY A 184 7.34 17.55 -9.81
C GLY A 184 6.02 16.89 -10.18
N SER A 185 6.01 16.05 -11.22
CA SER A 185 4.81 15.34 -11.66
C SER A 185 4.31 14.34 -10.62
N ALA A 186 5.20 13.59 -9.97
CA ALA A 186 4.83 12.69 -8.87
C ALA A 186 4.23 13.45 -7.68
N THR A 187 4.83 14.58 -7.31
CA THR A 187 4.33 15.43 -6.21
C THR A 187 2.96 16.01 -6.54
N ALA A 188 2.78 16.52 -7.76
CA ALA A 188 1.50 17.03 -8.24
C ALA A 188 0.43 15.93 -8.25
N TYR A 189 0.77 14.72 -8.72
CA TYR A 189 -0.13 13.57 -8.71
C TYR A 189 -0.57 13.21 -7.29
N VAL A 190 0.36 13.15 -6.33
CA VAL A 190 0.03 12.86 -4.92
C VAL A 190 -0.84 13.95 -4.32
N ALA A 191 -0.51 15.22 -4.52
CA ALA A 191 -1.28 16.36 -4.01
C ALA A 191 -2.71 16.37 -4.56
N PHE A 192 -2.85 16.19 -5.88
CA PHE A 192 -4.15 16.10 -6.54
C PHE A 192 -4.97 14.91 -6.03
N THR A 193 -4.35 13.73 -5.93
CA THR A 193 -5.01 12.52 -5.41
C THR A 193 -5.50 12.71 -3.99
N LEU A 194 -4.69 13.32 -3.11
CA LEU A 194 -5.09 13.62 -1.73
C LEU A 194 -6.22 14.65 -1.68
N ALA A 195 -6.19 15.70 -2.50
CA ALA A 195 -7.24 16.70 -2.57
C ALA A 195 -8.58 16.08 -2.97
N ILE A 196 -8.60 15.32 -4.07
CA ILE A 196 -9.82 14.64 -4.56
C ILE A 196 -10.29 13.58 -3.56
N THR A 197 -9.37 12.84 -2.94
CA THR A 197 -9.73 11.81 -1.95
C THR A 197 -10.39 12.45 -0.73
N ASN A 198 -9.81 13.52 -0.18
CA ASN A 198 -10.37 14.22 0.98
C ASN A 198 -11.77 14.79 0.66
N TRP A 199 -11.94 15.39 -0.51
CA TRP A 199 -13.25 15.90 -0.95
C TRP A 199 -14.30 14.78 -1.10
N ARG A 200 -13.90 13.63 -1.68
CA ARG A 200 -14.79 12.47 -1.83
C ARG A 200 -15.13 11.80 -0.49
N MET A 201 -14.23 11.85 0.49
CA MET A 201 -14.46 11.27 1.82
C MET A 201 -15.64 11.92 2.53
N GLU A 202 -15.83 13.23 2.39
CA GLU A 202 -16.97 13.96 2.97
C GLU A 202 -18.32 13.41 2.47
N HIS A 203 -18.44 13.22 1.14
CA HIS A 203 -19.62 12.63 0.52
C HIS A 203 -19.86 11.20 0.99
N ARG A 204 -18.79 10.43 1.18
CA ARG A 204 -18.86 9.05 1.64
C ARG A 204 -19.32 8.95 3.09
N HIS A 205 -18.94 9.90 3.94
CA HIS A 205 -19.45 10.00 5.30
C HIS A 205 -20.94 10.34 5.33
N LEU A 206 -21.39 11.26 4.47
CA LEU A 206 -22.80 11.59 4.35
C LEU A 206 -23.63 10.37 3.88
N MET A 207 -23.15 9.67 2.86
CA MET A 207 -23.80 8.46 2.33
C MET A 207 -23.96 7.39 3.43
N ASN A 208 -22.88 7.08 4.17
CA ASN A 208 -22.94 6.09 5.24
C ASN A 208 -23.92 6.47 6.36
N ARG A 209 -24.08 7.78 6.64
CA ARG A 209 -25.04 8.27 7.63
C ARG A 209 -26.48 8.10 7.15
N LEU A 210 -26.76 8.48 5.91
CA LEU A 210 -28.10 8.33 5.32
C LEU A 210 -28.49 6.85 5.19
N GLU A 211 -27.55 5.99 4.80
CA GLU A 211 -27.75 4.54 4.73
C GLU A 211 -28.09 3.94 6.11
N SER A 212 -27.39 4.38 7.16
CA SER A 212 -27.71 3.97 8.53
C SER A 212 -29.09 4.45 8.99
N GLN A 213 -29.51 5.66 8.59
CA GLN A 213 -30.83 6.20 8.92
C GLN A 213 -31.94 5.41 8.19
N ALA A 214 -31.81 5.21 6.89
CA ALA A 214 -32.77 4.44 6.09
C ALA A 214 -32.90 2.99 6.61
N GLY A 215 -31.78 2.36 6.98
CA GLY A 215 -31.79 1.03 7.57
C GLY A 215 -32.54 0.95 8.91
N ASN A 216 -32.41 1.99 9.75
CA ASN A 216 -33.15 2.07 11.00
C ASN A 216 -34.65 2.30 10.78
N GLU A 217 -35.03 3.20 9.87
CA GLU A 217 -36.43 3.47 9.53
C GLU A 217 -37.12 2.23 8.92
N ALA A 218 -36.43 1.47 8.06
CA ALA A 218 -36.94 0.23 7.51
C ALA A 218 -37.17 -0.84 8.59
N LEU A 219 -36.25 -0.97 9.54
CA LEU A 219 -36.41 -1.88 10.68
C LEU A 219 -37.56 -1.44 11.60
N ASP A 220 -37.70 -0.14 11.86
CA ASP A 220 -38.79 0.38 12.68
C ASP A 220 -40.16 0.15 12.02
N SER A 221 -40.24 0.30 10.70
CA SER A 221 -41.45 -0.04 9.92
C SER A 221 -41.80 -1.53 10.00
N LEU A 222 -40.80 -2.42 10.01
CA LEU A 222 -41.01 -3.87 10.19
C LEU A 222 -41.46 -4.23 11.61
N ILE A 223 -40.94 -3.56 12.64
CA ILE A 223 -41.30 -3.81 14.03
C ILE A 223 -42.71 -3.25 14.32
N ASN A 224 -43.03 -2.08 13.78
CA ASN A 224 -44.33 -1.43 13.93
C ASN A 224 -45.28 -1.77 12.76
N TYR A 225 -45.14 -2.97 12.18
CA TYR A 225 -45.90 -3.40 11.01
C TYR A 225 -47.42 -3.26 11.19
N GLU A 226 -47.93 -3.57 12.38
CA GLU A 226 -49.36 -3.47 12.70
C GLU A 226 -49.88 -2.02 12.75
N THR A 227 -49.01 -1.03 12.94
CA THR A 227 -49.39 0.40 13.02
C THR A 227 -49.27 1.11 11.67
N VAL A 228 -48.44 0.58 10.75
CA VAL A 228 -48.17 1.18 9.44
C VAL A 228 -49.13 0.67 8.35
N LYS A 229 -49.79 -0.47 8.56
CA LYS A 229 -50.83 -1.01 7.67
C LYS A 229 -52.18 -0.34 7.90
#